data_AF-A0AA90NA23-F1
#
_entry.id   AF-A0AA90NA23-F1
#
_cell.length_a   1.000
_cell.length_b   1.000
_cell.length_c   1.000
_cell.angle_alpha   90.00
_cell.angle_beta   90.00
_cell.angle_gamma   90.00
#
_symmetry.space_group_name_H-M   'P 1'
#
loop_
_entity.id
_entity.type
_entity.pdbx_description
1 polymer ?
#
loop_
_entity_poly.entity_id
_entity_poly.type
_entity_poly.pdbx_seq_one_letter_code
_entity_poly.pdbx_strand_id
1 'polypeptide(L)' 'MTDLQALALAKSIRFAAGWLTAGMLLLGLMIWQPWASPEVQNVKWGNGTSGSRECVVYKDAVTCRWP' A
#
# COMPACT_ATOMS: atom_id res chain seq x y z
N MET A 1 25.41 21.43 33.97
CA MET A 1 25.76 20.78 32.67
C MET A 1 24.85 19.60 32.33
N THR A 2 23.93 19.17 33.20
CA THR A 2 23.03 18.02 33.02
C THR A 2 21.78 18.34 32.20
N ASP A 3 21.22 19.54 32.33
CA ASP A 3 19.96 19.91 31.66
C ASP A 3 20.07 19.98 30.13
N LEU A 4 21.21 20.42 29.61
CA LEU A 4 21.45 20.51 28.16
C LEU A 4 21.48 19.13 27.50
N GLN A 5 22.03 18.12 28.19
CA GLN A 5 22.04 16.73 27.70
C GLN A 5 20.64 16.11 27.80
N ALA A 6 19.89 16.40 28.87
CA ALA A 6 18.51 15.94 29.03
C ALA A 6 17.57 16.50 27.95
N LEU A 7 17.73 17.78 27.59
CA LEU A 7 16.95 18.42 26.52
C LEU A 7 17.27 17.84 25.13
N ALA A 8 18.53 17.54 24.85
CA ALA A 8 18.94 16.91 23.59
C ALA A 8 18.38 15.48 23.45
N LEU A 9 18.41 14.71 24.55
CA LEU A 9 17.88 13.35 24.60
C LEU A 9 16.34 13.32 24.49
N ALA A 10 15.64 14.27 25.13
CA ALA A 10 14.19 14.39 24.98
C ALA A 10 13.77 14.75 23.54
N LYS A 11 14.57 15.55 22.83
CA LYS A 11 14.29 15.95 21.45
C LYS A 11 14.46 14.78 20.47
N SER A 12 15.47 13.95 20.64
CA SER A 12 15.68 12.76 19.79
C SER A 12 14.60 11.70 20.00
N ILE A 13 14.16 11.47 21.25
CA ILE A 13 13.07 10.54 21.57
C ILE A 13 11.76 10.96 20.88
N ARG A 14 11.42 12.25 20.91
CA ARG A 14 10.20 12.75 20.25
C ARG A 14 10.23 12.56 18.73
N PHE A 15 11.39 12.77 18.11
CA PHE A 15 11.56 12.50 16.68
C PHE A 15 11.41 11.01 16.36
N ALA A 16 12.07 10.13 17.11
CA ALA A 16 11.97 8.69 16.91
C ALA A 16 10.54 8.17 17.12
N ALA A 17 9.84 8.65 18.15
CA ALA A 17 8.45 8.31 18.41
C ALA A 17 7.52 8.74 17.27
N GLY A 18 7.75 9.92 16.68
CA GLY A 18 7.00 10.39 15.50
C GLY A 18 7.18 9.46 14.30
N TRP A 19 8.42 9.08 14.00
CA TRP A 19 8.71 8.15 12.89
C TRP A 19 8.13 6.75 13.11
N LEU A 20 8.22 6.21 14.33
CA LEU A 20 7.62 4.93 14.69
C LEU A 20 6.09 4.96 14.55
N THR A 21 5.45 6.04 14.99
CA THR A 21 4.00 6.20 14.88
C THR A 21 3.56 6.31 13.41
N ALA A 22 4.28 7.10 12.61
CA ALA A 22 4.03 7.21 11.17
C ALA A 22 4.19 5.86 10.46
N GLY A 23 5.23 5.09 10.78
CA GLY A 23 5.45 3.75 10.24
C GLY A 23 4.34 2.76 10.62
N MET A 24 3.91 2.77 11.88
CA MET A 24 2.83 1.90 12.38
C MET A 24 1.50 2.19 11.68
N LEU A 25 1.18 3.48 11.47
CA LEU A 25 -0.01 3.90 10.74
C LEU A 25 0.02 3.51 9.27
N LEU A 26 1.17 3.68 8.60
CA LEU A 26 1.36 3.29 7.19
C LEU A 26 1.18 1.78 7.00
N LEU A 27 1.77 0.97 7.88
CA LEU A 27 1.60 -0.48 7.86
C LEU A 27 0.15 -0.88 8.13
N GLY A 28 -0.50 -0.23 9.10
CA GLY A 28 -1.92 -0.44 9.38
C GLY A 28 -2.81 -0.12 8.18
N LEU A 29 -2.54 0.97 7.46
CA LEU A 29 -3.25 1.35 6.24
C LEU A 29 -3.04 0.34 5.09
N MET A 30 -1.82 -0.17 4.92
CA MET A 30 -1.53 -1.21 3.93
C MET A 30 -2.28 -2.51 4.20
N ILE A 31 -2.44 -2.88 5.47
CA ILE A 31 -3.22 -4.07 5.88
C ILE A 31 -4.72 -3.82 5.69
N TRP A 32 -5.22 -2.64 6.06
CA TRP A 32 -6.65 -2.32 6.03
C TRP A 32 -7.20 -2.15 4.62
N GLN A 33 -6.44 -1.52 3.72
CA GLN A 33 -6.79 -1.44 2.31
C GLN A 33 -5.61 -1.83 1.44
N PRO A 34 -5.62 -3.01 0.80
CA PRO A 34 -4.66 -3.34 -0.26
C PRO A 34 -5.04 -2.52 -1.51
N TRP A 35 -4.71 -1.23 -1.51
CA TRP A 35 -4.95 -0.31 -2.63
C TRP A 35 -4.12 -0.65 -3.87
N ALA A 36 -3.21 -1.61 -3.78
CA ALA A 36 -2.26 -1.94 -4.84
C ALA A 36 -2.03 -3.44 -5.03
N SER A 37 -2.93 -4.34 -4.60
CA SER A 37 -2.79 -5.76 -4.92
C SER A 37 -3.44 -6.06 -6.28
N PRO A 38 -2.66 -6.26 -7.36
CA PRO A 38 -3.21 -6.71 -8.63
C PRO A 38 -3.74 -8.13 -8.48
N GLU A 39 -4.96 -8.37 -8.90
CA GLU A 39 -5.46 -9.74 -9.07
C GLU A 39 -5.48 -10.09 -10.55
N VAL A 40 -4.88 -11.22 -10.92
CA VAL A 40 -4.95 -11.75 -12.28
C VAL A 40 -6.22 -12.56 -12.37
N GLN A 41 -7.23 -12.03 -13.06
CA GLN A 41 -8.50 -12.72 -13.27
C GLN A 41 -8.72 -13.03 -14.75
N ASN A 42 -9.35 -14.18 -14.99
CA ASN A 42 -9.83 -14.56 -16.32
C ASN A 42 -11.16 -13.86 -16.60
N VAL A 43 -11.11 -12.69 -17.23
CA VAL A 43 -12.31 -11.95 -17.60
C VAL A 43 -12.87 -12.47 -18.94
N LYS A 44 -14.20 -12.58 -19.02
CA LYS A 44 -14.88 -12.94 -20.27
C LYS A 44 -14.89 -11.73 -21.20
N TRP A 45 -14.29 -11.89 -22.38
CA TRP A 45 -14.28 -10.85 -23.40
C TRP A 45 -15.35 -11.14 -24.47
N GLY A 46 -16.27 -10.20 -24.71
CA GLY A 46 -17.28 -10.30 -25.78
C GLY A 46 -18.68 -10.81 -25.35
N ASN A 47 -19.67 -10.56 -26.20
CA ASN A 47 -21.07 -10.95 -26.01
C ASN A 47 -21.27 -12.44 -26.31
N GLY A 48 -21.02 -13.29 -25.31
CA GLY A 48 -21.24 -14.74 -25.39
C GLY A 48 -19.98 -15.53 -25.73
N THR A 49 -19.51 -16.29 -24.73
CA THR A 49 -18.70 -17.51 -24.86
C THR A 49 -17.63 -17.54 -25.96
N SER A 50 -16.74 -16.54 -26.05
CA SER A 50 -15.56 -16.63 -26.91
C SER A 50 -14.39 -15.83 -26.34
N GLY A 51 -13.60 -16.52 -25.50
CA GLY A 51 -12.30 -16.07 -25.02
C GLY A 51 -12.29 -15.63 -23.56
N SER A 52 -11.70 -16.45 -22.68
CA SER A 52 -11.17 -15.98 -21.40
C SER A 52 -9.81 -15.32 -21.66
N ARG A 53 -9.61 -14.09 -21.16
CA ARG A 53 -8.31 -13.41 -21.22
C ARG A 53 -7.77 -13.22 -19.81
N GLU A 54 -6.49 -13.48 -19.64
CA GLU A 54 -5.77 -13.08 -18.44
C GLU A 54 -5.63 -11.56 -18.44
N CYS A 55 -6.32 -10.89 -17.51
CA CYS A 55 -6.22 -9.46 -17.33
C CYS A 55 -5.84 -9.16 -15.88
N VAL A 56 -5.06 -8.10 -15.72
CA VAL A 56 -4.74 -7.55 -14.41
C VAL A 56 -5.89 -6.63 -14.01
N VAL A 57 -6.54 -6.95 -12.91
CA VAL A 57 -7.66 -6.20 -12.35
C VAL A 57 -7.17 -5.43 -11.12
N TYR A 58 -7.40 -4.12 -11.11
CA TYR A 58 -7.07 -3.19 -10.04
C TYR A 58 -8.31 -2.40 -9.66
N LYS A 59 -9.04 -2.81 -8.61
CA LYS A 59 -10.26 -2.16 -8.08
C LYS A 59 -11.30 -1.74 -9.14
N ASP A 60 -11.04 -0.67 -9.89
CA ASP A 60 -11.91 -0.07 -10.91
C ASP A 60 -11.34 -0.14 -12.34
N ALA A 61 -10.11 -0.63 -12.52
CA ALA A 61 -9.41 -0.69 -13.81
C ALA A 61 -9.10 -2.14 -14.21
N VAL A 62 -9.35 -2.48 -15.46
CA VAL A 62 -8.98 -3.75 -16.08
C VAL A 62 -7.96 -3.48 -17.17
N THR A 63 -6.76 -4.00 -17.02
CA THR A 63 -5.70 -3.91 -18.04
C THR A 63 -5.43 -5.29 -18.62
N CYS A 64 -5.70 -5.44 -19.91
CA CYS A 64 -5.45 -6.67 -20.66
C CYS A 64 -4.25 -6.46 -21.58
N ARG A 65 -3.36 -7.44 -21.67
CA ARG A 65 -2.25 -7.42 -22.63
C ARG A 65 -2.82 -7.65 -24.04
N TRP A 66 -2.67 -6.66 -24.91
CA TRP A 66 -3.01 -6.78 -26.33
C TRP A 66 -1.81 -7.35 -27.11
N PRO A 67 -2.03 -8.21 -28.12
CA PRO A 67 -1.02 -8.47 -29.15
C PRO A 67 -0.80 -7.23 -30.02
#